data_AF-A0A511MC41-F1
#
_entry.id   AF-A0A511MC41-F1
#
_cell.length_a   1.000
_cell.length_b   1.000
_cell.length_c   1.000
_cell.angle_alpha   90.00
_cell.angle_beta   90.00
_cell.angle_gamma   90.00
#
_symmetry.space_group_name_H-M   'P 1'
#
loop_
_entity.id
_entity.type
_entity.pdbx_description
1 polymer ?
#
loop_
_entity_poly.entity_id
_entity_poly.type
_entity_poly.pdbx_seq_one_letter_code
_entity_poly.pdbx_strand_id
1 'polypeptide(L)'
;MSTIKRRISSYSGGEQTCVAIACEGNLVLIQDSKQDAEYADNPAGQPTISFADSHWPAVRHLALSAASGEVQDAVAIELHADSAATFHGVDARGHPVKFEFDVDEMEAWTKGVADGEFDAR
;
A
#
# COMPACT_ATOMS: atom_id res chain seq x y z
N MET A 1 11.17 20.90 1.57
CA MET A 1 10.16 19.86 1.34
C MET A 1 10.87 18.54 1.55
N SER A 2 10.54 17.81 2.62
CA SER A 2 11.08 16.47 2.81
C SER A 2 10.43 15.57 1.78
N THR A 3 11.24 14.94 0.92
CA THR A 3 10.76 13.90 0.03
C THR A 3 10.49 12.67 0.89
N ILE A 4 9.22 12.33 1.09
CA ILE A 4 8.84 11.08 1.75
C ILE A 4 9.41 9.94 0.91
N LYS A 5 10.29 9.12 1.50
CA LYS A 5 10.90 7.99 0.79
C LYS A 5 9.88 6.85 0.73
N ARG A 6 9.45 6.52 -0.49
CA ARG A 6 8.59 5.37 -0.76
C ARG A 6 9.41 4.12 -0.98
N ARG A 7 8.84 2.97 -0.60
CA ARG A 7 9.36 1.64 -0.83
C ARG A 7 8.34 0.84 -1.59
N ILE A 8 8.79 0.20 -2.66
CA ILE A 8 8.08 -0.84 -3.38
C ILE A 8 8.84 -2.15 -3.17
N SER A 9 8.19 -3.28 -3.37
CA SER A 9 8.87 -4.56 -3.20
C SER A 9 9.96 -4.76 -4.25
N SER A 10 11.09 -5.39 -3.89
CA SER A 10 12.12 -5.76 -4.88
C SER A 10 11.64 -6.83 -5.88
N TYR A 11 10.52 -7.51 -5.57
CA TYR A 11 9.85 -8.45 -6.45
C TYR A 11 8.96 -7.78 -7.50
N SER A 12 8.76 -6.45 -7.44
CA SER A 12 8.01 -5.74 -8.48
C SER A 12 8.73 -5.88 -9.83
N GLY A 13 7.98 -6.20 -10.88
CA GLY A 13 8.51 -6.37 -12.23
C GLY A 13 9.14 -5.10 -12.83
N GLY A 14 9.53 -5.18 -14.11
CA GLY A 14 10.28 -4.12 -14.79
C GLY A 14 9.59 -2.74 -14.86
N GLU A 15 8.27 -2.70 -14.72
CA GLU A 15 7.48 -1.45 -14.72
C GLU A 15 7.35 -0.83 -13.31
N GLN A 16 7.74 -1.55 -12.24
CA GLN A 16 7.68 -1.07 -10.84
C GLN A 16 6.30 -0.55 -10.39
N THR A 17 5.25 -0.98 -11.08
CA THR A 17 3.83 -0.77 -10.75
C THR A 17 3.45 -1.76 -9.66
N CYS A 18 3.25 -1.28 -8.43
CA CYS A 18 3.04 -2.12 -7.26
C CYS A 18 2.50 -1.26 -6.10
N VAL A 19 2.22 -1.92 -4.98
CA VAL A 19 1.94 -1.27 -3.70
C VAL A 19 3.19 -0.50 -3.23
N ALA A 20 3.07 0.82 -3.11
CA ALA A 20 4.12 1.69 -2.57
C ALA A 20 3.80 2.07 -1.12
N ILE A 21 4.75 1.83 -0.23
CA ILE A 21 4.66 2.13 1.20
C ILE A 21 5.58 3.28 1.56
N ALA A 22 5.07 4.22 2.33
CA ALA A 22 5.83 5.30 2.94
C ALA A 22 5.48 5.45 4.42
N CYS A 23 6.43 5.93 5.22
CA CYS A 23 6.21 6.28 6.61
C CYS A 23 6.42 7.79 6.79
N GLU A 24 5.46 8.48 7.40
CA GLU A 24 5.56 9.89 7.75
C GLU A 24 5.15 10.09 9.21
N GLY A 25 6.13 10.30 10.09
CA GLY A 25 5.90 10.38 11.53
C GLY A 25 5.26 9.09 12.06
N ASN A 26 4.04 9.20 12.60
CA ASN A 26 3.27 8.07 13.13
C ASN A 26 2.24 7.54 12.11
N LEU A 27 2.38 7.87 10.82
CA LEU A 27 1.50 7.40 9.76
C LEU A 27 2.24 6.46 8.83
N VAL A 28 1.51 5.45 8.36
CA VAL A 28 1.85 4.66 7.18
C VAL A 28 0.94 5.11 6.05
N LEU A 29 1.56 5.27 4.89
CA LEU A 29 0.96 5.73 3.65
C LEU A 29 1.05 4.59 2.64
N ILE A 30 -0.08 4.20 2.06
CA ILE A 30 -0.17 3.24 0.95
C ILE A 30 -0.59 4.00 -0.30
N GLN A 31 0.13 3.76 -1.40
CA GLN A 31 -0.17 4.33 -2.70
C GLN A 31 0.00 3.30 -3.80
N ASP A 32 -0.64 3.57 -4.93
CA ASP A 32 -0.46 2.82 -6.16
C ASP A 32 0.61 3.53 -7.03
N SER A 33 1.77 2.90 -7.18
CA SER A 33 2.87 3.49 -7.97
C SER A 33 2.56 3.59 -9.47
N LYS A 34 1.53 2.90 -9.99
CA LYS A 34 1.03 3.10 -11.36
C LYS A 34 0.66 4.55 -11.63
N GLN A 35 0.25 5.25 -10.59
CA GLN A 35 -0.21 6.64 -10.67
C GLN A 35 0.96 7.63 -10.61
N ASP A 36 2.19 7.22 -10.29
CA ASP A 36 3.32 8.15 -10.08
C ASP A 36 3.56 9.08 -11.28
N ALA A 37 3.44 8.56 -12.51
CA ALA A 37 3.60 9.35 -13.73
C ALA A 37 2.51 10.42 -13.91
N GLU A 38 1.26 10.10 -13.53
CA GLU A 38 0.13 11.04 -13.59
C GLU A 38 0.29 12.19 -12.60
N TYR A 39 0.89 11.92 -11.43
CA TYR A 39 1.07 12.89 -10.36
C TYR A 39 2.49 13.46 -10.27
N ALA A 40 3.31 13.32 -11.31
CA ALA A 40 4.71 13.78 -11.30
C ALA A 40 4.85 15.29 -11.02
N ASP A 41 3.97 16.11 -11.61
CA ASP A 41 3.95 17.57 -11.41
C ASP A 41 3.26 18.00 -10.10
N ASN A 42 2.47 17.13 -9.49
CA ASN A 42 1.82 17.37 -8.19
C ASN A 42 1.78 16.10 -7.32
N PRO A 43 2.92 15.65 -6.76
CA PRO A 43 2.98 14.40 -5.99
C PRO A 43 2.12 14.42 -4.73
N ALA A 44 1.83 15.62 -4.19
CA ALA A 44 0.96 15.79 -3.04
C ALA A 44 -0.54 15.62 -3.37
N GLY A 45 -0.90 15.63 -4.65
CA GLY A 45 -2.25 15.35 -5.13
C GLY A 45 -2.53 13.86 -5.33
N GLN A 46 -1.51 13.00 -5.28
CA GLN A 46 -1.66 11.57 -5.50
C GLN A 46 -2.50 10.95 -4.38
N PRO A 47 -3.57 10.19 -4.71
CA PRO A 47 -4.35 9.47 -3.72
C PRO A 47 -3.46 8.59 -2.84
N THR A 48 -3.76 8.57 -1.54
CA THR A 48 -3.00 7.82 -0.53
C THR A 48 -3.95 7.32 0.52
N ILE A 49 -3.88 6.03 0.86
CA ILE A 49 -4.52 5.51 2.07
C ILE A 49 -3.56 5.81 3.23
N SER A 50 -4.04 6.48 4.27
CA SER A 50 -3.23 6.86 5.42
C SER A 50 -3.82 6.32 6.72
N PHE A 51 -2.99 5.71 7.55
CA PHE A 51 -3.39 5.20 8.86
C PHE A 51 -2.25 5.20 9.87
N ALA A 52 -2.58 4.99 11.15
CA ALA A 52 -1.59 5.01 12.22
C ALA A 52 -0.60 3.84 12.12
N ASP A 53 0.67 4.11 12.39
CA ASP A 53 1.75 3.11 12.38
C ASP A 53 1.48 1.91 13.31
N SER A 54 0.71 2.13 14.38
CA SER A 54 0.25 1.09 15.30
C SER A 54 -0.60 0.00 14.63
N HIS A 55 -1.26 0.30 13.51
CA HIS A 55 -2.03 -0.66 12.72
C HIS A 55 -1.16 -1.46 11.75
N TRP A 56 0.07 -1.00 11.47
CA TRP A 56 0.94 -1.61 10.46
C TRP A 56 1.25 -3.10 10.67
N PRO A 57 1.52 -3.58 11.89
CA PRO A 57 1.70 -5.02 12.11
C PRO A 57 0.47 -5.85 11.73
N ALA A 58 -0.74 -5.34 11.95
CA ALA A 58 -1.98 -6.03 11.59
C ALA A 58 -2.19 -6.04 10.07
N VAL A 59 -1.86 -4.94 9.38
CA VAL A 59 -1.91 -4.87 7.91
C VAL A 59 -0.96 -5.86 7.26
N ARG A 60 0.29 -5.94 7.75
CA ARG A 60 1.26 -6.95 7.28
C ARG A 60 0.80 -8.38 7.56
N HIS A 61 0.22 -8.63 8.73
CA HIS A 61 -0.35 -9.94 9.05
C HIS A 61 -1.48 -10.31 8.09
N LEU A 62 -2.37 -9.35 7.78
CA LEU A 62 -3.45 -9.56 6.82
C LEU A 62 -2.91 -9.89 5.42
N ALA A 63 -1.91 -9.14 4.94
CA ALA A 63 -1.25 -9.42 3.66
C ALA A 63 -0.68 -10.85 3.60
N LEU A 64 -0.06 -11.33 4.68
CA LEU A 64 0.50 -12.69 4.76
C LEU A 64 -0.56 -13.80 4.95
N SER A 65 -1.77 -13.44 5.39
CA SER A 65 -2.83 -14.43 5.64
C SER A 65 -3.51 -14.93 4.36
N ALA A 66 -3.27 -14.27 3.21
CA ALA A 66 -3.96 -14.52 1.95
C ALA A 66 -5.49 -14.55 2.12
N ALA A 67 -6.02 -13.69 2.99
CA ALA A 67 -7.45 -13.55 3.25
C ALA A 67 -7.88 -12.09 3.12
N SER A 68 -9.15 -11.89 2.75
CA SER A 68 -9.79 -10.59 2.86
C SER A 68 -9.97 -10.21 4.33
N GLY A 69 -9.88 -8.92 4.65
CA GLY A 69 -10.08 -8.44 6.00
C GLY A 69 -9.96 -6.94 6.12
N GLU A 70 -10.23 -6.45 7.32
CA GLU A 70 -10.17 -5.03 7.66
C GLU A 70 -9.39 -4.85 8.95
N VAL A 71 -8.53 -3.83 8.97
CA VAL A 71 -7.78 -3.44 10.15
C VAL A 71 -8.41 -2.16 10.71
N GLN A 72 -9.30 -2.28 11.70
CA GLN A 72 -9.81 -1.17 12.53
C GLN A 72 -10.12 0.13 11.76
N ASP A 73 -10.91 0.07 10.68
CA ASP A 73 -11.27 1.22 9.83
C ASP A 73 -10.08 1.92 9.12
N ALA A 74 -8.86 1.38 9.22
CA ALA A 74 -7.65 1.93 8.62
C ALA A 74 -7.52 1.55 7.15
N VAL A 75 -7.52 0.24 6.90
CA VAL A 75 -7.44 -0.34 5.56
C VAL A 75 -8.21 -1.65 5.52
N ALA A 76 -9.00 -1.83 4.48
CA ALA A 76 -9.58 -3.11 4.11
C ALA A 76 -8.88 -3.64 2.86
N ILE A 77 -8.53 -4.91 2.89
CA ILE A 77 -7.99 -5.65 1.76
C ILE A 77 -9.05 -6.67 1.37
N GLU A 78 -9.62 -6.53 0.18
CA GLU A 78 -10.55 -7.49 -0.41
C GLU A 78 -9.78 -8.31 -1.46
N LEU A 79 -9.53 -9.59 -1.17
CA LEU A 79 -8.99 -10.53 -2.15
C LEU A 79 -10.11 -11.07 -3.03
N HIS A 80 -9.85 -11.05 -4.33
CA HIS A 80 -10.72 -11.59 -5.36
C HIS A 80 -10.41 -13.07 -5.62
N ALA A 81 -11.31 -13.76 -6.31
CA ALA A 81 -11.18 -15.20 -6.59
C ALA A 81 -9.96 -15.56 -7.46
N ASP A 82 -9.43 -14.59 -8.20
CA ASP A 82 -8.22 -14.70 -9.02
C ASP A 82 -6.93 -14.34 -8.27
N SER A 83 -7.01 -14.00 -6.97
CA SER A 83 -5.91 -13.50 -6.14
C SER A 83 -5.47 -12.06 -6.43
N ALA A 84 -6.20 -11.33 -7.28
CA ALA A 84 -6.12 -9.87 -7.32
C ALA A 84 -6.68 -9.29 -6.01
N ALA A 85 -6.39 -8.02 -5.72
CA ALA A 85 -6.93 -7.37 -4.53
C ALA A 85 -7.44 -5.96 -4.78
N THR A 86 -8.44 -5.59 -4.01
CA THR A 86 -8.85 -4.20 -3.85
C THR A 86 -8.51 -3.72 -2.45
N PHE A 87 -7.81 -2.60 -2.38
CA PHE A 87 -7.51 -1.94 -1.11
C PHE A 87 -8.46 -0.75 -0.94
N HIS A 88 -9.10 -0.67 0.22
CA HIS A 88 -9.95 0.45 0.62
C HIS A 88 -9.39 1.10 1.87
N GLY A 89 -9.51 2.42 1.96
CA GLY A 89 -9.18 3.17 3.17
C GLY A 89 -9.57 4.62 3.00
N VAL A 90 -8.92 5.49 3.78
CA VAL A 90 -9.13 6.94 3.70
C VAL A 90 -7.82 7.70 3.55
N ASP A 91 -7.89 8.86 2.89
CA ASP A 91 -6.79 9.82 2.85
C ASP A 91 -6.63 10.57 4.18
N ALA A 92 -5.61 11.42 4.28
CA ALA A 92 -5.34 12.23 5.47
C ALA A 92 -6.46 13.24 5.81
N ARG A 93 -7.42 13.45 4.90
CA ARG A 93 -8.60 14.31 5.06
C ARG A 93 -9.88 13.49 5.34
N GLY A 94 -9.78 12.17 5.41
CA GLY A 94 -10.91 11.27 5.65
C GLY A 94 -11.73 10.93 4.39
N HIS A 95 -11.26 11.24 3.19
CA HIS A 95 -11.95 10.87 1.96
C HIS A 95 -11.65 9.41 1.58
N PRO A 96 -12.64 8.66 1.08
CA PRO A 96 -12.43 7.27 0.67
C PRO A 96 -11.43 7.18 -0.49
N VAL A 97 -10.51 6.24 -0.39
CA VAL A 97 -9.54 5.88 -1.44
C VAL A 97 -9.68 4.40 -1.74
N LYS A 98 -9.59 4.06 -3.04
CA LYS A 98 -9.64 2.69 -3.55
C LYS A 98 -8.47 2.46 -4.50
N PHE A 99 -7.75 1.36 -4.33
CA PHE A 99 -6.74 0.88 -5.27
C PHE A 99 -7.06 -0.53 -5.74
N GLU A 100 -6.72 -0.84 -6.98
CA GLU A 100 -6.90 -2.16 -7.59
C GLU A 100 -5.53 -2.69 -7.98
N PHE A 101 -5.17 -3.83 -7.42
CA PHE A 101 -3.91 -4.51 -7.66
C PHE A 101 -4.17 -5.85 -8.32
N ASP A 102 -3.44 -6.15 -9.38
CA ASP A 102 -3.51 -7.43 -10.05
C ASP A 102 -2.77 -8.53 -9.27
N VAL A 103 -2.75 -9.74 -9.83
CA VAL A 103 -2.15 -10.92 -9.20
C VAL A 103 -0.65 -10.77 -9.02
N ASP A 104 0.05 -10.21 -10.02
CA ASP A 104 1.51 -10.07 -10.00
C ASP A 104 1.93 -9.00 -8.98
N GLU A 105 1.17 -7.91 -8.90
CA GLU A 105 1.33 -6.85 -7.90
C GLU A 105 1.12 -7.38 -6.48
N MET A 106 0.07 -8.19 -6.27
CA MET A 106 -0.22 -8.79 -4.97
C MET A 106 0.80 -9.85 -4.56
N GLU A 107 1.32 -10.64 -5.50
CA GLU A 107 2.40 -11.59 -5.25
C GLU A 107 3.69 -10.86 -4.84
N ALA A 108 4.07 -9.81 -5.57
CA ALA A 108 5.24 -8.99 -5.24
C ALA A 108 5.10 -8.32 -3.87
N TRP A 109 3.96 -7.68 -3.62
CA TRP A 109 3.64 -7.08 -2.32
C TRP A 109 3.79 -8.08 -1.17
N THR A 110 3.17 -9.26 -1.30
CA THR A 110 3.18 -10.28 -0.24
C THR A 110 4.59 -10.82 0.02
N LYS A 111 5.40 -11.04 -1.04
CA LYS A 111 6.80 -11.44 -0.90
C LYS A 111 7.63 -10.37 -0.20
N GLY A 112 7.45 -9.09 -0.57
CA GLY A 112 8.15 -7.99 0.10
C GLY A 112 7.78 -7.85 1.58
N VAL A 113 6.52 -8.12 1.94
CA VAL A 113 6.11 -8.20 3.36
C VAL A 113 6.77 -9.38 4.07
N ALA A 114 6.81 -10.56 3.43
CA ALA A 114 7.42 -11.75 4.01
C ALA A 114 8.93 -11.59 4.26
N ASP A 115 9.62 -10.88 3.36
CA ASP A 115 11.06 -10.58 3.46
C ASP A 115 11.37 -9.39 4.39
N GLY A 116 10.34 -8.72 4.92
CA GLY A 116 10.51 -7.57 5.81
C GLY A 116 11.03 -6.31 5.11
N GLU A 117 10.83 -6.17 3.80
CA GLU A 117 11.27 -4.99 3.02
C GLU A 117 10.64 -3.68 3.55
N PHE A 118 9.47 -3.84 4.18
CA PHE A 118 8.67 -2.77 4.78
C PHE A 118 8.77 -2.72 6.32
N ASP A 119 9.75 -3.42 6.92
CA ASP A 119 9.97 -3.46 8.38
C ASP A 119 10.86 -2.31 8.86
N ALA A 120 11.78 -1.86 8.01
CA ALA A 120 12.72 -0.82 8.38
C ALA A 120 12.00 0.55 8.43
N ARG A 121 11.80 1.04 9.65
CA ARG A 121 11.56 2.46 9.95
C ARG A 121 12.82 3.28 9.67
#